data_AF-A0A3L6JR79-F1
#
_entry.id   AF-A0A3L6JR79-F1
#
_cell.length_a   1.000
_cell.length_b   1.000
_cell.length_c   1.000
_cell.angle_alpha   90.00
_cell.angle_beta   90.00
_cell.angle_gamma   90.00
#
_symmetry.space_group_name_H-M   'P 1'
#
loop_
_entity.id
_entity.type
_entity.pdbx_description
1 polymer ?
#
loop_
_entity_poly.entity_id
_entity_poly.type
_entity_poly.pdbx_seq_one_letter_code
_entity_poly.pdbx_strand_id
1 'polypeptide(L)' 'MTPKDIRKLTLPERQKKLDDLYNELTNVRIQLSTGGGTENPHRTRSVRKAIARVKTVQREEEMGGRQ' A
#
# COMPACT_ATOMS: atom_id res chain seq x y z
N MET A 1 8.07 2.47 3.28
CA MET A 1 7.15 1.78 4.22
C MET A 1 7.70 0.42 4.59
N THR A 2 8.22 0.28 5.80
CA THR A 2 8.76 -1.00 6.28
C THR A 2 7.67 -1.83 6.97
N PRO A 3 7.82 -3.16 7.07
CA PRO A 3 6.85 -4.01 7.77
C PRO A 3 6.69 -3.64 9.26
N LYS A 4 7.76 -3.16 9.90
CA LYS A 4 7.76 -2.72 11.30
C LYS A 4 6.83 -1.53 11.52
N ASP A 5 6.80 -0.58 10.58
CA ASP A 5 5.90 0.58 10.66
C ASP A 5 4.43 0.16 10.57
N ILE A 6 4.13 -0.82 9.72
CA ILE A 6 2.77 -1.33 9.51
C ILE A 6 2.25 -2.04 10.76
N ARG A 7 3.10 -2.83 11.40
CA ARG A 7 2.76 -3.55 12.64
C ARG A 7 2.41 -2.62 13.79
N LYS A 8 3.01 -1.41 13.84
CA LYS A 8 2.69 -0.37 14.83
C LYS A 8 1.33 0.29 14.62
N LEU A 9 0.78 0.24 13.41
CA LEU A 9 -0.54 0.79 13.12
C LEU A 9 -1.63 -0.14 13.65
N THR A 10 -2.71 0.44 14.15
CA THR A 10 -3.92 -0.29 14.51
C THR A 10 -4.67 -0.80 13.27
N LEU A 11 -5.57 -1.78 13.43
CA LEU A 11 -6.45 -2.26 12.34
C LEU A 11 -7.13 -1.14 11.53
N PRO A 12 -7.82 -0.16 12.15
CA PRO A 12 -8.46 0.93 11.40
C PRO A 12 -7.44 1.84 10.70
N GLU A 13 -6.28 2.08 11.29
CA GLU A 13 -5.22 2.88 10.65
C GLU A 13 -4.60 2.16 9.45
N ARG A 14 -4.40 0.84 9.54
CA ARG A 14 -3.95 0.03 8.40
C ARG A 14 -4.96 0.09 7.28
N GLN A 15 -6.26 0.01 7.60
CA GLN A 15 -7.32 0.10 6.59
C GLN A 15 -7.33 1.47 5.91
N LYS A 16 -7.24 2.55 6.70
CA LYS A 16 -7.12 3.93 6.17
C LYS A 16 -5.90 4.09 5.28
N LYS A 17 -4.75 3.53 5.68
CA LYS A 17 -3.51 3.55 4.89
C LYS A 17 -3.65 2.77 3.58
N LEU A 18 -4.39 1.68 3.60
CA LEU A 18 -4.66 0.84 2.44
C LEU A 18 -5.53 1.59 1.41
N ASP A 19 -6.54 2.32 1.88
CA ASP A 19 -7.37 3.20 1.05
C ASP A 19 -6.55 4.32 0.40
N ASP A 20 -5.72 5.00 1.18
CA ASP A 20 -4.80 6.05 0.72
C ASP A 20 -3.85 5.55 -0.38
N LEU A 21 -3.30 4.33 -0.22
CA LEU A 21 -2.46 3.68 -1.23
C LEU A 21 -3.23 3.29 -2.50
N TYR A 22 -4.51 2.93 -2.40
CA TYR A 22 -5.36 2.67 -3.57
C TYR A 22 -5.70 3.95 -4.32
N ASN A 23 -5.96 5.05 -3.61
CA ASN A 23 -6.15 6.36 -4.21
C ASN A 23 -4.88 6.82 -4.93
N GLU A 24 -3.70 6.69 -4.30
CA GLU A 24 -2.42 7.00 -4.96
C GLU A 24 -2.20 6.13 -6.20
N LEU A 25 -2.51 4.83 -6.14
CA LEU A 25 -2.41 3.94 -7.30
C LEU A 25 -3.33 4.39 -8.45
N THR A 26 -4.52 4.87 -8.13
CA THR A 26 -5.49 5.34 -9.12
C THR A 26 -5.03 6.63 -9.77
N ASN A 27 -4.53 7.59 -8.99
CA ASN A 27 -3.92 8.81 -9.51
C ASN A 27 -2.76 8.52 -10.46
N VAL A 28 -1.84 7.62 -10.06
CA VAL A 28 -0.72 7.21 -10.91
C VAL A 28 -1.20 6.52 -12.20
N ARG A 29 -2.26 5.72 -12.14
CA ARG A 29 -2.86 5.09 -13.34
C ARG A 29 -3.48 6.13 -14.27
N ILE A 30 -4.20 7.12 -13.73
CA ILE A 30 -4.80 8.19 -14.51
C ILE A 30 -3.71 8.99 -15.22
N GLN A 31 -2.64 9.37 -14.52
CA GLN A 31 -1.48 10.07 -15.09
C GLN A 31 -0.80 9.27 -16.21
N LEU A 32 -0.66 7.96 -16.04
CA LEU A 32 -0.11 7.08 -17.08
C LEU A 32 -1.04 7.02 -18.30
N SER A 33 -2.35 6.97 -18.10
CA SER A 33 -3.34 6.90 -19.17
C SER A 33 -3.50 8.21 -19.96
N THR A 34 -3.32 9.37 -19.33
CA THR A 34 -3.43 10.68 -20.00
C THR A 34 -2.20 11.06 -20.81
N GLY A 35 -1.21 10.17 -20.96
CA GLY A 35 -0.05 10.38 -21.84
C GLY A 35 0.95 11.43 -21.33
N GLY A 36 0.74 11.98 -20.12
CA GLY A 36 1.68 12.83 -19.39
C GLY A 36 2.83 11.98 -18.87
N GLY A 37 3.81 11.75 -19.74
CA GLY A 37 4.93 10.86 -19.50
C GLY A 37 5.64 11.11 -18.17
N THR A 38 5.88 10.00 -17.48
CA THR A 38 7.05 9.77 -16.61
C THR A 38 7.18 10.62 -15.36
N GLU A 39 6.46 10.22 -14.32
CA GLU A 39 6.95 10.38 -12.95
C GLU A 39 7.14 8.98 -12.32
N ASN A 40 8.20 8.30 -12.73
CA ASN A 40 8.67 7.01 -12.20
C ASN A 40 7.70 5.81 -12.28
N PRO A 41 7.84 4.90 -13.27
CA PRO A 41 7.16 3.59 -13.25
C PRO A 41 7.48 2.76 -11.98
N HIS A 42 8.59 3.08 -11.32
CA HIS A 42 8.94 2.53 -10.00
C HIS A 42 7.96 2.91 -8.89
N ARG A 43 7.21 4.02 -9.03
CA ARG A 43 6.23 4.48 -8.04
C ARG A 43 5.03 3.55 -8.01
N THR A 44 4.46 3.19 -9.16
CA THR A 44 3.39 2.17 -9.25
C THR A 44 3.81 0.85 -8.60
N ARG A 45 5.05 0.40 -8.86
CA ARG A 45 5.59 -0.82 -8.25
C ARG A 45 5.75 -0.70 -6.74
N SER A 46 6.21 0.47 -6.27
CA SER A 46 6.39 0.75 -4.84
C SER A 46 5.06 0.80 -4.08
N VAL A 47 4.05 1.46 -4.66
CA VAL A 47 2.68 1.53 -4.10
C VAL A 47 2.06 0.14 -4.03
N ARG A 48 2.14 -0.65 -5.12
CA ARG A 48 1.69 -2.05 -5.11
C ARG A 48 2.38 -2.89 -4.03
N LYS A 49 3.69 -2.71 -3.84
CA LYS A 49 4.47 -3.42 -2.82
C LYS A 49 4.08 -2.98 -1.41
N ALA A 50 3.75 -1.71 -1.21
CA ALA A 50 3.24 -1.21 0.07
C ALA A 50 1.87 -1.83 0.39
N ILE A 51 0.93 -1.86 -0.57
CA ILE A 51 -0.39 -2.50 -0.40
C ILE A 51 -0.24 -3.97 -0.03
N ALA A 52 0.62 -4.71 -0.74
CA ALA A 52 0.89 -6.12 -0.45
C ALA A 52 1.40 -6.32 0.99
N ARG A 53 2.34 -5.48 1.45
CA ARG A 53 2.87 -5.54 2.82
C ARG A 53 1.80 -5.27 3.87
N VAL A 54 0.90 -4.30 3.65
CA VAL A 54 -0.21 -4.03 4.59
C VAL A 54 -1.14 -5.24 4.69
N LYS A 55 -1.55 -5.80 3.54
CA LYS A 55 -2.41 -6.98 3.49
C LYS A 55 -1.76 -8.20 4.14
N THR A 56 -0.46 -8.40 3.94
CA THR A 56 0.28 -9.48 4.61
C THR A 56 0.23 -9.32 6.12
N VAL A 57 0.54 -8.14 6.67
CA VAL A 57 0.51 -7.91 8.12
C VAL A 57 -0.90 -8.04 8.69
N GLN A 58 -1.93 -7.54 7.98
CA GLN A 58 -3.33 -7.77 8.37
C GLN A 58 -3.63 -9.26 8.47
N ARG A 59 -3.24 -10.04 7.45
CA ARG A 59 -3.46 -11.49 7.44
C ARG A 59 -2.68 -12.23 8.51
N GLU A 60 -1.45 -11.81 8.80
CA GLU A 60 -0.62 -12.35 9.89
C GLU A 60 -1.33 -12.18 11.25
N GLU A 61 -1.90 -11.00 11.50
CA GLU A 61 -2.63 -10.70 12.74
C GLU A 61 -3.98 -11.44 12.82
N GLU A 62 -4.70 -11.55 11.70
CA GLU A 62 -5.97 -12.29 11.63
C GLU A 62 -5.79 -13.80 11.87
N MET A 63 -4.69 -14.39 11.38
CA MET A 63 -4.42 -15.83 11.56
C MET A 63 -3.84 -16.18 12.94
N GLY A 64 -3.91 -15.27 13.91
CA GLY A 64 -3.44 -15.51 15.28
C GLY A 64 -1.92 -15.64 15.40
N GLY A 65 -1.17 -15.25 14.36
CA GLY A 65 0.29 -15.25 14.33
C GLY A 65 0.88 -14.10 15.15
N ARG A 66 0.60 -14.06 16.46
CA ARG A 66 1.47 -13.34 17.39
C ARG A 66 2.78 -14.13 17.50
N GLN A 67 3.80 -13.65 16.81
CA GLN A 67 5.21 -13.82 17.18
C GLN A 67 5.80 -12.44 17.46
#